data_AF-A0A2N6QGF6-F1
#
_entry.id   AF-A0A2N6QGF6-F1
#
_cell.length_a   1.000
_cell.length_b   1.000
_cell.length_c   1.000
_cell.angle_alpha   90.00
_cell.angle_beta   90.00
_cell.angle_gamma   90.00
#
_symmetry.space_group_name_H-M   'P 1'
#
loop_
_entity.id
_entity.type
_entity.pdbx_description
1 polymer ?
#
loop_
_entity_poly.entity_id
_entity_poly.type
_entity_poly.pdbx_seq_one_letter_code
_entity_poly.pdbx_strand_id
1 'polypeptide(L)'
;MAEDQRASAEGVEAGGAQANDDLASPDTLSQDDGAEPLLINAKPVPKRGIYLLPNAITTANLFAGFFAVMQAMNHRFEWAALAIFAAMVMDGMDGRIARLTKTQSSFGEQYDSMADMVSFGVAPALVMYTYTLNDLGRWGWLAAFVYVAGAALRLARFNSNINIVDSRYFQGLPSPAAAALTAGFVWLSVDNRLPISDPHAWVAFVITVYAGLTMISNAPFFSGKSGLFMEKKSPALLMTLLVLLFALLMLNAPLVITVVFLSYTLSGWVIMLLRWRKARRLRSLRKTE
;
A
#
# COMPACT_ATOMS: atom_id res chain seq x y z
N MET A 1 43.80 -49.24 16.53
CA MET A 1 44.03 -47.90 15.95
C MET A 1 42.85 -47.02 16.36
N ALA A 2 43.02 -45.71 16.49
CA ALA A 2 42.18 -44.89 17.38
C ALA A 2 40.81 -44.46 16.82
N GLU A 3 39.90 -44.21 17.76
CA GLU A 3 38.69 -43.36 17.71
C GLU A 3 37.63 -43.58 16.61
N ASP A 4 36.54 -44.26 17.00
CA ASP A 4 35.17 -44.00 16.52
C ASP A 4 34.39 -43.33 17.67
N GLN A 5 33.68 -42.22 17.41
CA GLN A 5 32.96 -41.47 18.44
C GLN A 5 31.46 -41.80 18.40
N ARG A 6 30.94 -42.40 19.48
CA ARG A 6 29.50 -42.64 19.66
C ARG A 6 28.94 -42.04 20.94
N ALA A 7 27.76 -41.45 20.77
CA ALA A 7 26.91 -40.79 21.73
C ALA A 7 26.55 -41.59 23.01
N SER A 8 26.35 -40.84 24.10
CA SER A 8 25.18 -40.83 25.02
C SER A 8 25.30 -39.58 25.91
N ALA A 9 24.28 -38.83 26.32
CA ALA A 9 22.86 -39.08 26.64
C ALA A 9 22.60 -39.53 28.09
N GLU A 10 22.47 -38.55 29.00
CA GLU A 10 21.95 -38.60 30.39
C GLU A 10 21.69 -37.13 30.83
N GLY A 11 20.92 -36.79 31.87
CA GLY A 11 20.14 -37.58 32.83
C GLY A 11 19.23 -36.63 33.66
N VAL A 12 18.24 -37.18 34.39
CA VAL A 12 17.17 -36.40 35.08
C VAL A 12 17.55 -35.99 36.52
N GLU A 13 16.83 -34.99 37.04
CA GLU A 13 16.85 -34.46 38.42
C GLU A 13 16.81 -35.52 39.54
N ALA A 14 17.36 -35.20 40.73
CA ALA A 14 16.57 -35.09 41.98
C ALA A 14 17.41 -34.81 43.25
N GLY A 15 16.83 -34.05 44.20
CA GLY A 15 16.93 -34.35 45.64
C GLY A 15 17.92 -33.55 46.51
N GLY A 16 17.46 -33.15 47.72
CA GLY A 16 18.28 -32.59 48.81
C GLY A 16 17.60 -31.41 49.52
N ALA A 17 17.13 -31.60 50.75
CA ALA A 17 16.39 -30.59 51.54
C ALA A 17 16.70 -30.71 53.05
N GLN A 18 16.16 -29.79 53.87
CA GLN A 18 16.22 -29.75 55.36
C GLN A 18 17.62 -29.41 55.93
N ALA A 19 17.85 -28.92 57.16
CA ALA A 19 17.06 -28.26 58.23
C ALA A 19 18.07 -27.81 59.33
N ASN A 20 17.85 -26.97 60.35
CA ASN A 20 16.87 -25.94 60.80
C ASN A 20 17.62 -25.16 61.96
N ASP A 21 17.11 -24.32 62.88
CA ASP A 21 15.79 -23.77 63.30
C ASP A 21 16.01 -22.42 64.07
N ASP A 22 14.99 -21.95 64.81
CA ASP A 22 15.05 -21.03 65.98
C ASP A 22 15.43 -19.54 65.78
N LEU A 23 14.95 -18.53 66.53
CA LEU A 23 13.69 -18.19 67.24
C LEU A 23 14.02 -17.01 68.21
N ALA A 24 13.46 -15.80 68.02
CA ALA A 24 13.17 -14.80 69.08
C ALA A 24 12.51 -13.52 68.54
N SER A 25 11.72 -12.84 69.40
CA SER A 25 11.02 -11.56 69.17
C SER A 25 11.40 -10.56 70.30
N PRO A 26 10.80 -9.36 70.43
CA PRO A 26 10.17 -8.44 69.47
C PRO A 26 10.86 -7.02 69.54
N ASP A 27 10.09 -5.93 69.41
CA ASP A 27 10.38 -4.55 69.87
C ASP A 27 11.54 -3.73 69.24
N THR A 28 11.28 -3.15 68.06
CA THR A 28 11.75 -1.78 67.73
C THR A 28 10.69 -0.99 66.93
N LEU A 29 9.80 -0.28 67.61
CA LEU A 29 8.85 0.68 66.99
C LEU A 29 9.29 2.12 67.22
N SER A 30 10.25 2.62 66.42
CA SER A 30 10.55 4.05 66.33
C SER A 30 11.39 4.41 65.10
N GLN A 31 10.75 4.87 64.02
CA GLN A 31 10.80 6.26 63.56
C GLN A 31 10.09 6.42 62.21
N ASP A 32 9.33 7.51 62.08
CA ASP A 32 8.71 7.97 60.84
C ASP A 32 9.64 9.02 60.20
N ASP A 33 10.15 8.72 59.00
CA ASP A 33 10.98 9.62 58.20
C ASP A 33 10.54 9.61 56.73
N GLY A 34 9.31 10.07 56.49
CA GLY A 34 9.03 10.97 55.35
C GLY A 34 9.17 10.44 53.91
N ALA A 35 9.12 9.12 53.69
CA ALA A 35 9.13 8.57 52.34
C ALA A 35 7.77 8.74 51.65
N GLU A 36 7.65 9.70 50.72
CA GLU A 36 6.53 9.71 49.77
C GLU A 36 6.46 8.35 49.05
N PRO A 37 5.27 7.75 48.88
CA PRO A 37 5.14 6.51 48.14
C PRO A 37 5.65 6.74 46.72
N LEU A 38 6.63 5.95 46.29
CA LEU A 38 7.26 6.11 45.00
C LEU A 38 6.25 5.70 43.92
N LEU A 39 5.46 6.67 43.42
CA LEU A 39 4.44 6.50 42.40
C LEU A 39 5.12 6.08 41.09
N ILE A 40 5.34 4.77 40.96
CA ILE A 40 5.73 4.13 39.70
C ILE A 40 4.64 4.47 38.69
N ASN A 41 4.92 5.46 37.85
CA ASN A 41 4.05 5.89 36.76
C ASN A 41 4.07 4.81 35.67
N ALA A 42 3.37 3.71 35.98
CA ALA A 42 3.15 2.58 35.11
C ALA A 42 2.28 3.04 33.93
N LYS A 43 2.95 3.61 32.92
CA LYS A 43 2.35 4.04 31.65
C LYS A 43 1.37 2.94 31.21
N PRO A 44 0.06 3.25 31.09
CA PRO A 44 -0.96 2.22 30.96
C PRO A 44 -0.66 1.38 29.71
N VAL A 45 -0.38 0.09 29.92
CA VAL A 45 0.01 -0.83 28.86
C VAL A 45 -1.09 -0.81 27.80
N PRO A 46 -0.80 -0.39 26.54
CA PRO A 46 -1.85 -0.15 25.57
C PRO A 46 -2.60 -1.47 25.29
N LYS A 47 -3.93 -1.44 25.48
CA LYS A 47 -4.78 -2.64 25.39
C LYS A 47 -4.55 -3.32 24.04
N ARG A 48 -4.09 -4.59 24.04
CA ARG A 48 -3.63 -5.32 22.84
C ARG A 48 -4.62 -5.28 21.66
N GLY A 49 -5.93 -5.23 21.92
CA GLY A 49 -6.97 -5.11 20.88
C GLY A 49 -6.84 -3.88 19.97
N ILE A 50 -6.21 -2.79 20.41
CA ILE A 50 -6.03 -1.56 19.60
C ILE A 50 -5.00 -1.78 18.47
N TYR A 51 -4.15 -2.82 18.56
CA TYR A 51 -3.21 -3.23 17.51
C TYR A 51 -3.77 -4.29 16.55
N LEU A 52 -4.89 -4.96 16.88
CA LEU A 52 -5.51 -5.91 15.95
C LEU A 52 -6.29 -5.21 14.83
N LEU A 53 -6.90 -4.05 15.12
CA LEU A 53 -7.82 -3.39 14.19
C LEU A 53 -7.15 -2.92 12.87
N PRO A 54 -5.96 -2.30 12.87
CA PRO A 54 -5.25 -1.97 11.63
C PRO A 54 -4.92 -3.24 10.84
N ASN A 55 -4.16 -4.16 11.48
CA ASN A 55 -3.72 -5.42 10.88
C ASN A 55 -4.85 -6.26 10.26
N ALA A 56 -6.07 -6.20 10.81
CA ALA A 56 -7.23 -6.88 10.23
C ALA A 56 -7.70 -6.25 8.90
N ILE A 57 -7.62 -4.93 8.75
CA ILE A 57 -7.92 -4.22 7.49
C ILE A 57 -6.79 -4.42 6.48
N THR A 58 -5.53 -4.43 6.92
CA THR A 58 -4.39 -4.84 6.08
C THR A 58 -4.55 -6.27 5.56
N THR A 59 -5.03 -7.19 6.41
CA THR A 59 -5.33 -8.58 6.03
C THR A 59 -6.50 -8.64 5.02
N ALA A 60 -7.50 -7.76 5.18
CA ALA A 60 -8.62 -7.67 4.24
C ALA A 60 -8.18 -7.11 2.87
N ASN A 61 -7.31 -6.10 2.84
CA ASN A 61 -6.64 -5.60 1.62
C ASN A 61 -5.94 -6.77 0.91
N LEU A 62 -5.03 -7.47 1.61
CA LEU A 62 -4.32 -8.64 1.09
C LEU A 62 -5.26 -9.74 0.57
N PHE A 63 -6.35 -10.04 1.29
CA PHE A 63 -7.34 -11.02 0.86
C PHE A 63 -8.08 -10.59 -0.40
N ALA A 64 -8.43 -9.31 -0.55
CA ALA A 64 -9.05 -8.78 -1.76
C ALA A 64 -8.09 -8.86 -2.97
N GLY A 65 -6.80 -8.57 -2.78
CA GLY A 65 -5.77 -8.79 -3.78
C GLY A 65 -5.61 -10.25 -4.21
N PHE A 66 -5.57 -11.18 -3.25
CA PHE A 66 -5.56 -12.62 -3.51
C PHE A 66 -6.82 -13.10 -4.24
N PHE A 67 -8.00 -12.67 -3.79
CA PHE A 67 -9.29 -13.00 -4.41
C PHE A 67 -9.38 -12.49 -5.85
N ALA A 68 -8.80 -11.31 -6.16
CA ALA A 68 -8.72 -10.82 -7.53
C ALA A 68 -7.99 -11.80 -8.48
N VAL A 69 -6.83 -12.32 -8.05
CA VAL A 69 -6.07 -13.32 -8.81
C VAL A 69 -6.88 -14.62 -8.97
N MET A 70 -7.50 -15.11 -7.88
CA MET A 70 -8.35 -16.31 -7.95
C MET A 70 -9.53 -16.15 -8.90
N GLN A 71 -10.19 -14.99 -8.92
CA GLN A 71 -11.31 -14.73 -9.83
C GLN A 71 -10.84 -14.66 -11.30
N ALA A 72 -9.70 -14.05 -11.60
CA ALA A 72 -9.17 -14.00 -12.97
C ALA A 72 -8.67 -15.37 -13.47
N MET A 73 -8.09 -16.20 -12.58
CA MET A 73 -7.79 -17.62 -12.90
C MET A 73 -9.05 -18.44 -13.20
N ASN A 74 -10.22 -18.04 -12.66
CA ASN A 74 -11.53 -18.61 -13.00
C ASN A 74 -12.22 -17.88 -14.17
N HIS A 75 -11.50 -17.06 -14.94
CA HIS A 75 -12.00 -16.18 -16.02
C HIS A 75 -13.11 -15.18 -15.61
N ARG A 76 -13.30 -14.94 -14.31
CA ARG A 76 -14.27 -13.97 -13.74
C ARG A 76 -13.66 -12.58 -13.62
N PHE A 77 -13.21 -12.04 -14.75
CA PHE A 77 -12.43 -10.80 -14.84
C PHE A 77 -13.12 -9.56 -14.25
N GLU A 78 -14.46 -9.46 -14.35
CA GLU A 78 -15.25 -8.42 -13.70
C GLU A 78 -15.07 -8.44 -12.17
N TRP A 79 -15.26 -9.61 -11.55
CA TRP A 79 -15.07 -9.79 -10.12
C TRP A 79 -13.61 -9.60 -9.69
N ALA A 80 -12.66 -9.91 -10.56
CA ALA A 80 -11.25 -9.64 -10.33
C ALA A 80 -10.95 -8.14 -10.28
N ALA A 81 -11.51 -7.36 -11.20
CA ALA A 81 -11.39 -5.90 -11.19
C ALA A 81 -12.07 -5.28 -9.95
N LEU A 82 -13.31 -5.69 -9.65
CA LEU A 82 -14.05 -5.26 -8.46
C LEU A 82 -13.28 -5.54 -7.15
N ALA A 83 -12.59 -6.68 -7.07
CA ALA A 83 -11.76 -7.03 -5.92
C ALA A 83 -10.55 -6.10 -5.75
N ILE A 84 -9.91 -5.66 -6.85
CA ILE A 84 -8.83 -4.64 -6.81
C ILE A 84 -9.37 -3.28 -6.34
N PHE A 85 -10.59 -2.90 -6.75
CA PHE A 85 -11.24 -1.68 -6.24
C PHE A 85 -11.63 -1.79 -4.75
N ALA A 86 -12.05 -2.97 -4.29
CA ALA A 86 -12.30 -3.22 -2.86
C ALA A 86 -11.01 -3.13 -2.02
N ALA A 87 -9.90 -3.69 -2.52
CA ALA A 87 -8.57 -3.58 -1.90
C ALA A 87 -8.15 -2.11 -1.72
N MET A 88 -8.36 -1.26 -2.74
CA MET A 88 -8.08 0.19 -2.67
C MET A 88 -8.88 0.92 -1.58
N VAL A 89 -10.14 0.52 -1.37
CA VAL A 89 -10.95 1.08 -0.26
C VAL A 89 -10.37 0.67 1.09
N MET A 90 -9.85 -0.55 1.21
CA MET A 90 -9.25 -1.09 2.44
C MET A 90 -7.90 -0.42 2.79
N ASP A 91 -6.98 -0.27 1.84
CA ASP A 91 -5.75 0.55 1.99
C ASP A 91 -6.11 1.98 2.47
N GLY A 92 -7.00 2.64 1.72
CA GLY A 92 -7.45 4.00 2.01
C GLY A 92 -8.19 4.17 3.34
N MET A 93 -8.58 3.07 3.99
CA MET A 93 -9.14 3.02 5.35
C MET A 93 -8.07 2.72 6.40
N ASP A 94 -7.27 1.66 6.24
CA ASP A 94 -6.27 1.26 7.24
C ASP A 94 -5.21 2.36 7.44
N GLY A 95 -4.63 2.84 6.34
CA GLY A 95 -3.69 3.95 6.36
C GLY A 95 -4.26 5.23 6.96
N ARG A 96 -5.59 5.38 7.11
CA ARG A 96 -6.19 6.48 7.90
C ARG A 96 -6.39 6.09 9.36
N ILE A 97 -6.92 4.91 9.63
CA ILE A 97 -7.21 4.40 10.98
C ILE A 97 -5.91 4.28 11.80
N ALA A 98 -4.85 3.65 11.28
CA ALA A 98 -3.56 3.53 11.96
C ALA A 98 -2.96 4.89 12.39
N ARG A 99 -3.17 5.95 11.59
CA ARG A 99 -2.75 7.33 11.91
C ARG A 99 -3.64 8.02 12.95
N LEU A 100 -4.97 7.79 12.90
CA LEU A 100 -5.92 8.36 13.87
C LEU A 100 -5.77 7.72 15.26
N THR A 101 -5.59 6.39 15.30
CA THR A 101 -5.50 5.61 16.54
C THR A 101 -4.10 5.65 17.17
N LYS A 102 -3.11 6.23 16.49
CA LYS A 102 -1.68 6.32 16.90
C LYS A 102 -1.01 4.95 17.13
N THR A 103 -1.58 3.86 16.65
CA THR A 103 -1.04 2.49 16.78
C THR A 103 -0.18 2.07 15.60
N GLN A 104 0.49 3.02 14.94
CA GLN A 104 1.51 2.70 13.94
C GLN A 104 2.65 1.91 14.61
N SER A 105 2.95 0.73 14.08
CA SER A 105 4.06 -0.12 14.48
C SER A 105 4.90 -0.45 13.26
N SER A 106 6.21 -0.64 13.44
CA SER A 106 7.12 -1.01 12.36
C SER A 106 6.75 -2.34 11.70
N PHE A 107 6.14 -3.27 12.45
CA PHE A 107 5.56 -4.50 11.90
C PHE A 107 4.37 -4.19 10.98
N GLY A 108 3.43 -3.34 11.43
CA GLY A 108 2.26 -2.96 10.63
C GLY A 108 2.65 -2.25 9.34
N GLU A 109 3.63 -1.34 9.37
CA GLU A 109 4.15 -0.62 8.19
C GLU A 109 4.81 -1.56 7.15
N GLN A 110 5.52 -2.59 7.61
CA GLN A 110 6.07 -3.63 6.74
C GLN A 110 4.95 -4.55 6.20
N TYR A 111 3.96 -4.90 7.02
CA TYR A 111 2.84 -5.75 6.61
C TYR A 111 1.93 -5.05 5.60
N ASP A 112 1.67 -3.76 5.77
CA ASP A 112 0.97 -2.87 4.83
C ASP A 112 1.70 -2.82 3.48
N SER A 113 3.02 -2.60 3.51
CA SER A 113 3.86 -2.67 2.31
C SER A 113 3.81 -4.04 1.62
N MET A 114 3.70 -5.15 2.36
CA MET A 114 3.58 -6.49 1.76
C MET A 114 2.18 -6.76 1.20
N ALA A 115 1.12 -6.27 1.86
CA ALA A 115 -0.26 -6.35 1.37
C ALA A 115 -0.43 -5.55 0.08
N ASP A 116 0.02 -4.31 0.04
CA ASP A 116 0.01 -3.44 -1.15
C ASP A 116 0.78 -4.04 -2.32
N MET A 117 1.90 -4.72 -2.05
CA MET A 117 2.67 -5.40 -3.09
C MET A 117 1.87 -6.53 -3.73
N VAL A 118 1.03 -7.25 -2.96
CA VAL A 118 0.12 -8.27 -3.51
C VAL A 118 -1.06 -7.61 -4.22
N SER A 119 -1.78 -6.71 -3.56
CA SER A 119 -3.05 -6.14 -4.06
C SER A 119 -2.91 -5.17 -5.23
N PHE A 120 -1.83 -4.38 -5.27
CA PHE A 120 -1.63 -3.35 -6.28
C PHE A 120 -0.41 -3.58 -7.17
N GLY A 121 0.51 -4.47 -6.76
CA GLY A 121 1.66 -4.91 -7.55
C GLY A 121 1.40 -6.21 -8.32
N VAL A 122 1.16 -7.33 -7.61
CA VAL A 122 1.02 -8.66 -8.21
C VAL A 122 -0.35 -8.85 -8.85
N ALA A 123 -1.44 -8.56 -8.14
CA ALA A 123 -2.78 -8.87 -8.58
C ALA A 123 -3.16 -8.19 -9.91
N PRO A 124 -2.96 -6.88 -10.13
CA PRO A 124 -3.39 -6.24 -11.38
C PRO A 124 -2.57 -6.72 -12.60
N ALA A 125 -1.29 -7.04 -12.39
CA ALA A 125 -0.44 -7.64 -13.42
C ALA A 125 -0.89 -9.04 -13.81
N LEU A 126 -1.23 -9.90 -12.84
CA LEU A 126 -1.73 -11.25 -13.10
C LEU A 126 -3.12 -11.23 -13.73
N VAL A 127 -4.04 -10.39 -13.24
CA VAL A 127 -5.39 -10.23 -13.80
C VAL A 127 -5.30 -9.84 -15.28
N MET A 128 -4.49 -8.81 -15.63
CA MET A 128 -4.27 -8.42 -17.02
C MET A 128 -3.56 -9.53 -17.83
N TYR A 129 -2.61 -10.25 -17.22
CA TYR A 129 -1.90 -11.34 -17.88
C TYR A 129 -2.83 -12.48 -18.30
N THR A 130 -3.70 -12.93 -17.39
CA THR A 130 -4.71 -13.96 -17.67
C THR A 130 -5.86 -13.50 -18.55
N TYR A 131 -6.02 -12.18 -18.76
CA TYR A 131 -7.11 -11.62 -19.56
C TYR A 131 -6.78 -11.53 -21.06
N THR A 132 -5.59 -11.07 -21.43
CA THR A 132 -5.20 -10.88 -22.84
C THR A 132 -3.69 -10.78 -23.12
N LEU A 133 -2.82 -10.65 -22.10
CA LEU A 133 -1.37 -10.57 -22.37
C LEU A 133 -0.75 -11.96 -22.61
N ASN A 134 -1.37 -13.04 -22.13
CA ASN A 134 -0.99 -14.41 -22.44
C ASN A 134 -0.87 -14.66 -23.96
N ASP A 135 -1.74 -14.04 -24.76
CA ASP A 135 -1.78 -14.15 -26.22
C ASP A 135 -0.51 -13.56 -26.87
N LEU A 136 0.11 -12.56 -26.24
CA LEU A 136 1.37 -11.95 -26.65
C LEU A 136 2.61 -12.73 -26.19
N GLY A 137 2.44 -13.85 -25.48
CA GLY A 137 3.50 -14.74 -25.02
C GLY A 137 4.64 -14.03 -24.28
N ARG A 138 5.83 -14.02 -24.89
CA ARG A 138 7.05 -13.40 -24.31
C ARG A 138 6.87 -11.91 -23.99
N TRP A 139 6.10 -11.17 -24.79
CA TRP A 139 5.85 -9.74 -24.55
C TRP A 139 4.86 -9.54 -23.40
N GLY A 140 3.85 -10.40 -23.28
CA GLY A 140 2.90 -10.33 -22.17
C GLY A 140 3.53 -10.62 -20.81
N TRP A 141 4.40 -11.63 -20.75
CA TRP A 141 5.19 -11.91 -19.55
C TRP A 141 6.09 -10.73 -19.18
N LEU A 142 6.75 -10.10 -20.17
CA LEU A 142 7.58 -8.92 -19.96
C LEU A 142 6.76 -7.73 -19.40
N ALA A 143 5.55 -7.49 -19.92
CA ALA A 143 4.69 -6.42 -19.42
C ALA A 143 4.26 -6.64 -17.97
N ALA A 144 3.83 -7.86 -17.62
CA ALA A 144 3.49 -8.22 -16.25
C ALA A 144 4.70 -8.07 -15.31
N PHE A 145 5.88 -8.53 -15.72
CA PHE A 145 7.11 -8.37 -14.94
C PHE A 145 7.50 -6.90 -14.73
N VAL A 146 7.42 -6.05 -15.77
CA VAL A 146 7.72 -4.61 -15.68
C VAL A 146 6.75 -3.89 -14.73
N TYR A 147 5.47 -4.28 -14.72
CA TYR A 147 4.49 -3.75 -13.77
C TYR A 147 4.84 -4.14 -12.33
N VAL A 148 5.08 -5.44 -12.06
CA VAL A 148 5.42 -5.96 -10.72
C VAL A 148 6.72 -5.35 -10.21
N ALA A 149 7.76 -5.29 -11.04
CA ALA A 149 9.03 -4.64 -10.68
C ALA A 149 8.85 -3.13 -10.40
N GLY A 150 7.99 -2.45 -11.15
CA GLY A 150 7.67 -1.04 -10.94
C GLY A 150 6.97 -0.77 -9.61
N ALA A 151 6.02 -1.63 -9.22
CA ALA A 151 5.37 -1.58 -7.92
C ALA A 151 6.37 -1.86 -6.77
N ALA A 152 7.18 -2.91 -6.89
CA ALA A 152 8.16 -3.28 -5.86
C ALA A 152 9.21 -2.18 -5.62
N LEU A 153 9.80 -1.63 -6.69
CA LEU A 153 10.75 -0.52 -6.61
C LEU A 153 10.11 0.76 -6.04
N ARG A 154 8.84 1.01 -6.34
CA ARG A 154 8.08 2.13 -5.77
C ARG A 154 7.89 1.99 -4.27
N LEU A 155 7.43 0.82 -3.80
CA LEU A 155 7.21 0.55 -2.38
C LEU A 155 8.52 0.61 -1.59
N ALA A 156 9.59 -0.03 -2.11
CA ALA A 156 10.92 0.02 -1.50
C ALA A 156 11.44 1.47 -1.39
N ARG A 157 11.23 2.30 -2.43
CA ARG A 157 11.60 3.72 -2.41
C ARG A 157 10.76 4.54 -1.42
N PHE A 158 9.47 4.21 -1.25
CA PHE A 158 8.62 4.89 -0.26
C PHE A 158 9.10 4.57 1.16
N ASN A 159 9.26 3.29 1.48
CA ASN A 159 9.73 2.79 2.78
C ASN A 159 11.13 3.32 3.15
N SER A 160 12.01 3.57 2.16
CA SER A 160 13.36 4.07 2.41
C SER A 160 13.50 5.60 2.51
N ASN A 161 12.51 6.40 2.08
CA ASN A 161 12.62 7.87 2.00
C ASN A 161 11.83 8.63 3.08
N ILE A 162 11.26 7.91 4.05
CA ILE A 162 10.36 8.44 5.11
C ILE A 162 10.95 9.67 5.84
N ASN A 163 12.27 9.74 6.01
CA ASN A 163 12.95 10.77 6.81
C ASN A 163 13.54 11.96 6.03
N ILE A 164 13.43 12.04 4.69
CA ILE A 164 14.27 12.97 3.89
C ILE A 164 13.50 13.86 2.89
N VAL A 165 12.25 13.53 2.52
CA VAL A 165 11.55 14.23 1.40
C VAL A 165 10.42 15.15 1.86
N ASP A 166 10.51 16.44 1.50
CA ASP A 166 9.49 17.47 1.76
C ASP A 166 8.10 17.08 1.21
N SER A 167 7.09 17.06 2.08
CA SER A 167 5.84 16.29 1.93
C SER A 167 4.85 16.79 0.86
N ARG A 168 5.23 17.82 0.10
CA ARG A 168 4.31 18.61 -0.75
C ARG A 168 4.00 17.99 -2.13
N TYR A 169 4.81 17.04 -2.60
CA TYR A 169 4.59 16.32 -3.88
C TYR A 169 4.98 14.85 -3.79
N PHE A 170 4.15 13.94 -4.31
CA PHE A 170 4.54 12.55 -4.49
C PHE A 170 5.47 12.40 -5.70
N GLN A 171 6.43 11.50 -5.59
CA GLN A 171 7.32 11.11 -6.69
C GLN A 171 6.80 9.79 -7.28
N GLY A 172 6.44 9.78 -8.56
CA GLY A 172 5.85 8.62 -9.25
C GLY A 172 4.37 8.36 -8.94
N LEU A 173 3.72 7.59 -9.83
CA LEU A 173 2.29 7.26 -9.77
C LEU A 173 1.98 6.34 -8.58
N PRO A 174 0.98 6.62 -7.71
CA PRO A 174 0.56 5.72 -6.64
C PRO A 174 0.22 4.31 -7.14
N SER A 175 0.67 3.27 -6.43
CA SER A 175 0.41 1.86 -6.77
C SER A 175 -1.09 1.55 -6.88
N PRO A 176 -1.97 2.03 -5.98
CA PRO A 176 -3.42 1.88 -6.17
C PRO A 176 -3.92 2.55 -7.45
N ALA A 177 -3.39 3.71 -7.84
CA ALA A 177 -3.80 4.38 -9.08
C ALA A 177 -3.33 3.65 -10.35
N ALA A 178 -2.17 2.98 -10.30
CA ALA A 178 -1.72 2.06 -11.33
C ALA A 178 -2.65 0.83 -11.42
N ALA A 179 -3.01 0.26 -10.26
CA ALA A 179 -3.90 -0.88 -10.15
C ALA A 179 -5.30 -0.59 -10.71
N ALA A 180 -5.88 0.57 -10.41
CA ALA A 180 -7.15 1.00 -10.97
C ALA A 180 -7.10 1.33 -12.47
N LEU A 181 -5.96 1.80 -13.00
CA LEU A 181 -5.80 1.97 -14.45
C LEU A 181 -5.85 0.61 -15.18
N THR A 182 -5.15 -0.39 -14.64
CA THR A 182 -5.14 -1.75 -15.22
C THR A 182 -6.46 -2.50 -14.99
N ALA A 183 -7.01 -2.48 -13.77
CA ALA A 183 -8.28 -3.13 -13.43
C ALA A 183 -9.48 -2.45 -14.11
N GLY A 184 -9.44 -1.12 -14.23
CA GLY A 184 -10.44 -0.34 -14.97
C GLY A 184 -10.48 -0.73 -16.45
N PHE A 185 -9.32 -0.84 -17.11
CA PHE A 185 -9.26 -1.32 -18.49
C PHE A 185 -9.82 -2.73 -18.65
N VAL A 186 -9.47 -3.68 -17.76
CA VAL A 186 -10.03 -5.05 -17.79
C VAL A 186 -11.55 -5.02 -17.63
N TRP A 187 -12.07 -4.26 -16.67
CA TRP A 187 -13.53 -4.13 -16.46
C TRP A 187 -14.22 -3.49 -17.67
N LEU A 188 -13.63 -2.43 -18.24
CA LEU A 188 -14.15 -1.72 -19.42
C LEU A 188 -14.28 -2.65 -20.63
N SER A 189 -13.23 -3.43 -20.91
CA SER A 189 -13.18 -4.33 -22.06
C SER A 189 -14.13 -5.53 -21.90
N VAL A 190 -14.32 -6.04 -20.69
CA VAL A 190 -15.31 -7.10 -20.37
C VAL A 190 -16.74 -6.57 -20.51
N ASP A 191 -17.06 -5.44 -19.89
CA ASP A 191 -18.40 -4.86 -19.84
C ASP A 191 -18.90 -4.43 -21.22
N ASN A 192 -18.05 -3.74 -21.99
CA ASN A 192 -18.36 -3.35 -23.38
C ASN A 192 -18.20 -4.50 -24.39
N ARG A 193 -17.87 -5.72 -23.92
CA ARG A 193 -17.65 -6.93 -24.74
C ARG A 193 -16.70 -6.68 -25.92
N LEU A 194 -15.60 -5.97 -25.66
CA LEU A 194 -14.64 -5.62 -26.70
C LEU A 194 -14.03 -6.90 -27.30
N PRO A 195 -13.91 -6.99 -28.64
CA PRO A 195 -13.38 -8.19 -29.29
C PRO A 195 -11.90 -8.38 -28.95
N ILE A 196 -11.59 -9.40 -28.17
CA ILE A 196 -10.22 -9.82 -27.88
C ILE A 196 -9.56 -10.18 -29.21
N SER A 197 -8.52 -9.43 -29.55
CA SER A 197 -7.87 -9.37 -30.86
C SER A 197 -6.50 -8.73 -30.70
N ASP A 198 -5.58 -8.91 -31.66
CA ASP A 198 -4.21 -8.41 -31.55
C ASP A 198 -4.12 -6.92 -31.15
N PRO A 199 -4.93 -5.98 -31.70
CA PRO A 199 -4.88 -4.58 -31.28
C PRO A 199 -5.26 -4.38 -29.81
N HIS A 200 -6.23 -5.17 -29.29
CA HIS A 200 -6.65 -5.11 -27.89
C HIS A 200 -5.51 -5.59 -26.95
N ALA A 201 -4.87 -6.71 -27.29
CA ALA A 201 -3.74 -7.23 -26.53
C ALA A 201 -2.56 -6.23 -26.52
N TRP A 202 -2.25 -5.60 -27.66
CA TRP A 202 -1.21 -4.56 -27.74
C TRP A 202 -1.57 -3.30 -26.93
N VAL A 203 -2.84 -2.88 -26.88
CA VAL A 203 -3.28 -1.77 -26.01
C VAL A 203 -3.11 -2.15 -24.53
N ALA A 204 -3.49 -3.37 -24.13
CA ALA A 204 -3.28 -3.87 -22.77
C ALA A 204 -1.79 -3.91 -22.39
N PHE A 205 -0.92 -4.34 -23.30
CA PHE A 205 0.54 -4.32 -23.13
C PHE A 205 1.06 -2.90 -22.89
N VAL A 206 0.66 -1.93 -23.73
CA VAL A 206 1.07 -0.52 -23.59
C VAL A 206 0.60 0.06 -22.26
N ILE A 207 -0.66 -0.17 -21.86
CA ILE A 207 -1.20 0.31 -20.57
C ILE A 207 -0.42 -0.29 -19.40
N THR A 208 -0.13 -1.58 -19.42
CA THR A 208 0.56 -2.31 -18.33
C THR A 208 2.02 -1.85 -18.18
N VAL A 209 2.76 -1.77 -19.28
CA VAL A 209 4.15 -1.26 -19.29
C VAL A 209 4.19 0.21 -18.86
N TYR A 210 3.27 1.04 -19.35
CA TYR A 210 3.16 2.45 -18.95
C TYR A 210 2.86 2.61 -17.46
N ALA A 211 1.95 1.82 -16.89
CA ALA A 211 1.65 1.81 -15.46
C ALA A 211 2.88 1.40 -14.61
N GLY A 212 3.61 0.34 -15.02
CA GLY A 212 4.85 -0.08 -14.36
C GLY A 212 5.94 1.01 -14.37
N LEU A 213 6.22 1.59 -15.54
CA LEU A 213 7.26 2.62 -15.69
C LEU A 213 6.88 3.94 -15.00
N THR A 214 5.59 4.31 -14.94
CA THR A 214 5.14 5.53 -14.25
C THR A 214 5.24 5.43 -12.72
N MET A 215 5.14 4.24 -12.14
CA MET A 215 5.37 4.02 -10.70
C MET A 215 6.82 4.34 -10.27
N ILE A 216 7.81 4.01 -11.11
CA ILE A 216 9.24 4.30 -10.89
C ILE A 216 9.58 5.77 -11.20
N SER A 217 8.89 6.38 -12.17
CA SER A 217 9.23 7.69 -12.74
C SER A 217 9.31 8.82 -11.70
N ASN A 218 10.23 9.78 -11.90
CA ASN A 218 10.30 11.01 -11.11
C ASN A 218 9.22 12.05 -11.47
N ALA A 219 8.13 11.65 -12.14
CA ALA A 219 7.01 12.54 -12.42
C ALA A 219 6.36 13.00 -11.10
N PRO A 220 6.19 14.31 -10.87
CA PRO A 220 5.60 14.83 -9.64
C PRO A 220 4.08 14.75 -9.73
N PHE A 221 3.54 13.59 -9.36
CA PHE A 221 2.09 13.38 -9.30
C PHE A 221 1.47 14.24 -8.19
N PHE A 222 0.28 14.78 -8.48
CA PHE A 222 -0.35 15.74 -7.59
C PHE A 222 -0.89 15.03 -6.35
N SER A 223 -0.19 15.22 -5.23
CA SER A 223 -0.70 14.84 -3.92
C SER A 223 -1.87 15.76 -3.57
N GLY A 224 -3.05 15.17 -3.36
CA GLY A 224 -4.25 15.89 -2.90
C GLY A 224 -4.10 16.55 -1.52
N LYS A 225 -2.95 16.39 -0.86
CA LYS A 225 -2.57 17.08 0.39
C LYS A 225 -2.09 18.52 0.17
N SER A 226 -1.83 18.96 -1.06
CA SER A 226 -1.46 20.37 -1.33
C SER A 226 -2.71 21.22 -1.60
N GLY A 227 -2.96 22.20 -0.72
CA GLY A 227 -4.27 22.87 -0.52
C GLY A 227 -4.85 23.73 -1.66
N LEU A 228 -4.24 23.76 -2.85
CA LEU A 228 -4.62 24.66 -3.96
C LEU A 228 -6.09 24.51 -4.43
N PHE A 229 -6.73 23.38 -4.18
CA PHE A 229 -8.14 23.15 -4.55
C PHE A 229 -9.14 23.36 -3.41
N MET A 230 -8.71 23.31 -2.15
CA MET A 230 -9.59 23.39 -0.98
C MET A 230 -9.85 24.84 -0.55
N GLU A 231 -8.83 25.71 -0.61
CA GLU A 231 -8.93 27.10 -0.10
C GLU A 231 -9.85 28.02 -0.93
N LYS A 232 -10.26 27.62 -2.14
CA LYS A 232 -10.96 28.50 -3.10
C LYS A 232 -12.14 27.88 -3.85
N LYS A 233 -12.58 26.67 -3.50
CA LYS A 233 -13.80 26.07 -4.07
C LYS A 233 -14.91 26.08 -3.02
N SER A 234 -16.09 26.56 -3.39
CA SER A 234 -17.26 26.52 -2.51
C SER A 234 -17.65 25.06 -2.21
N PRO A 235 -18.21 24.76 -1.02
CA PRO A 235 -18.68 23.42 -0.71
C PRO A 235 -19.78 22.97 -1.68
N ALA A 236 -20.58 23.92 -2.20
CA ALA A 236 -21.53 23.68 -3.29
C ALA A 236 -20.84 23.09 -4.55
N LEU A 237 -19.76 23.70 -5.04
CA LEU A 237 -19.04 23.20 -6.22
C LEU A 237 -18.43 21.81 -5.99
N LEU A 238 -17.98 21.51 -4.76
CA LEU A 238 -17.50 20.18 -4.40
C LEU A 238 -18.63 19.15 -4.43
N MET A 239 -19.80 19.48 -3.86
CA MET A 239 -20.99 18.62 -3.90
C MET A 239 -21.53 18.43 -5.32
N THR A 240 -21.58 19.48 -6.15
CA THR A 240 -21.96 19.36 -7.57
C THR A 240 -21.02 18.44 -8.33
N LEU A 241 -19.70 18.53 -8.10
CA LEU A 241 -18.73 17.63 -8.73
C LEU A 241 -18.89 16.17 -8.26
N LEU A 242 -19.20 15.95 -6.97
CA LEU A 242 -19.44 14.63 -6.41
C LEU A 242 -20.73 14.00 -6.97
N VAL A 243 -21.82 14.77 -7.05
CA VAL A 243 -23.10 14.33 -7.64
C VAL A 243 -22.95 14.07 -9.15
N LEU A 244 -22.19 14.91 -9.87
CA LEU A 244 -21.89 14.68 -11.28
C LEU A 244 -21.05 13.42 -11.49
N LEU A 245 -20.03 13.17 -10.65
CA LEU A 245 -19.25 11.94 -10.68
C LEU A 245 -20.12 10.71 -10.40
N PHE A 246 -21.02 10.78 -9.41
CA PHE A 246 -21.96 9.70 -9.11
C PHE A 246 -22.94 9.43 -10.26
N ALA A 247 -23.51 10.47 -10.87
CA ALA A 247 -24.38 10.35 -12.04
C ALA A 247 -23.65 9.76 -13.26
N LEU A 248 -22.38 10.12 -13.47
CA LEU A 248 -21.52 9.53 -14.50
C LEU A 248 -21.24 8.05 -14.22
N LEU A 249 -20.92 7.68 -12.97
CA LEU A 249 -20.73 6.28 -12.57
C LEU A 249 -22.00 5.43 -12.75
N MET A 250 -23.18 6.00 -12.51
CA MET A 250 -24.48 5.36 -12.78
C MET A 250 -24.76 5.16 -14.28
N LEU A 251 -24.12 5.94 -15.17
CA LEU A 251 -24.29 5.81 -16.62
C LEU A 251 -23.38 4.75 -17.23
N ASN A 252 -22.09 4.71 -16.86
CA ASN A 252 -21.10 3.73 -17.33
C ASN A 252 -19.89 3.71 -16.37
N ALA A 253 -19.99 2.97 -15.25
CA ALA A 253 -18.93 2.93 -14.24
C ALA A 253 -17.54 2.56 -14.79
N PRO A 254 -17.36 1.52 -15.63
CA PRO A 254 -16.03 1.11 -16.10
C PRO A 254 -15.37 2.17 -17.00
N LEU A 255 -16.15 2.85 -17.83
CA LEU A 255 -15.68 3.94 -18.69
C LEU A 255 -15.25 5.14 -17.87
N VAL A 256 -16.08 5.58 -16.92
CA VAL A 256 -15.81 6.75 -16.08
C VAL A 256 -14.59 6.50 -15.20
N ILE A 257 -14.46 5.32 -14.59
CA ILE A 257 -13.28 4.92 -13.81
C ILE A 257 -12.03 4.92 -14.71
N THR A 258 -12.08 4.26 -15.87
CA THR A 258 -10.91 4.17 -16.77
C THR A 258 -10.48 5.55 -17.27
N VAL A 259 -11.41 6.42 -17.67
CA VAL A 259 -11.11 7.79 -18.13
C VAL A 259 -10.57 8.66 -16.99
N VAL A 260 -11.08 8.53 -15.77
CA VAL A 260 -10.57 9.27 -14.59
C VAL A 260 -9.15 8.82 -14.24
N PHE A 261 -8.87 7.52 -14.18
CA PHE A 261 -7.51 7.04 -13.86
C PHE A 261 -6.51 7.24 -15.00
N LEU A 262 -6.93 7.14 -16.27
CA LEU A 262 -6.10 7.46 -17.43
C LEU A 262 -5.73 8.95 -17.47
N SER A 263 -6.71 9.84 -17.31
CA SER A 263 -6.47 11.29 -17.28
C SER A 263 -5.65 11.72 -16.05
N TYR A 264 -5.86 11.11 -14.88
CA TYR A 264 -4.98 11.30 -13.72
C TYR A 264 -3.55 10.88 -14.01
N THR A 265 -3.34 9.70 -14.60
CA THR A 265 -1.99 9.17 -14.91
C THR A 265 -1.28 10.02 -15.97
N LEU A 266 -2.00 10.52 -16.98
CA LEU A 266 -1.47 11.47 -17.97
C LEU A 266 -1.14 12.85 -17.35
N SER A 267 -1.90 13.30 -16.34
CA SER A 267 -1.71 14.63 -15.73
C SER A 267 -0.31 14.83 -15.11
N GLY A 268 0.31 13.78 -14.56
CA GLY A 268 1.66 13.84 -13.99
C GLY A 268 2.72 14.21 -15.03
N TRP A 269 2.60 13.68 -16.25
CA TRP A 269 3.49 14.04 -17.37
C TRP A 269 3.26 15.47 -17.86
N VAL A 270 2.02 15.93 -17.91
CA VAL A 270 1.69 17.32 -18.25
C VAL A 270 2.29 18.29 -17.22
N ILE A 271 2.14 17.99 -15.93
CA ILE A 271 2.74 18.80 -14.84
C ILE A 271 4.27 18.77 -14.93
N MET A 272 4.90 17.63 -15.22
CA MET A 272 6.34 17.53 -15.43
C MET A 272 6.83 18.37 -16.62
N LEU A 273 6.14 18.28 -17.76
CA LEU A 273 6.44 19.06 -18.97
C LEU A 273 6.30 20.58 -18.72
N LEU A 274 5.25 21.00 -18.01
CA LEU A 274 5.05 22.39 -17.63
C LEU A 274 6.13 22.90 -16.67
N ARG A 275 6.52 22.10 -15.65
CA ARG A 275 7.66 22.41 -14.77
C ARG A 275 8.96 22.54 -15.56
N TRP A 276 9.24 21.61 -16.48
CA TRP A 276 10.46 21.65 -17.30
C TRP A 276 10.48 22.84 -18.28
N ARG A 277 9.34 23.20 -18.89
CA ARG A 277 9.19 24.42 -19.69
C ARG A 277 9.42 25.68 -18.84
N LYS A 278 8.82 25.78 -17.65
CA LYS A 278 9.03 26.92 -16.73
C LYS A 278 10.48 27.03 -16.27
N ALA A 279 11.12 25.91 -15.92
CA ALA A 279 12.53 25.86 -15.54
C ALA A 279 13.47 26.27 -16.68
N ARG A 280 13.18 25.89 -17.94
CA ARG A 280 13.94 26.37 -19.11
C ARG A 280 13.76 27.88 -19.33
N ARG A 281 12.53 28.41 -19.23
CA ARG A 281 12.25 29.86 -19.38
C ARG A 281 12.95 30.72 -18.31
N LEU A 282 13.09 30.22 -17.08
CA LEU A 282 13.85 30.91 -16.03
C LEU A 282 15.37 30.89 -16.28
N ARG A 283 15.91 29.79 -16.83
CA ARG A 283 17.34 29.69 -17.22
C ARG A 283 17.71 30.55 -18.42
N SER A 284 16.77 30.83 -19.33
CA SER A 284 17.02 31.76 -20.45
C SER A 284 17.02 33.22 -19.98
N LEU A 285 16.15 33.60 -19.03
CA LEU A 285 16.13 34.97 -18.49
C LEU A 285 17.44 35.32 -17.76
N ARG A 286 17.92 34.42 -16.87
CA ARG A 286 19.23 34.54 -16.19
C ARG A 286 20.45 34.37 -17.13
N LYS A 287 20.27 34.43 -18.45
CA LYS A 287 21.34 34.50 -19.45
C LYS A 287 21.30 35.79 -20.29
N THR A 288 20.38 36.69 -19.97
CA THR A 288 20.20 38.00 -20.60
C THR A 288 20.37 39.16 -19.60
N GLU A 289 20.87 38.83 -18.40
CA GLU A 289 21.35 39.69 -17.32
C GLU A 289 22.83 39.35 -17.09
#